data_AF-A0A7C6AAY6-F1
#
_entry.id   AF-A0A7C6AAY6-F1
#
_cell.length_a   1.000
_cell.length_b   1.000
_cell.length_c   1.000
_cell.angle_alpha   90.00
_cell.angle_beta   90.00
_cell.angle_gamma   90.00
#
_symmetry.space_group_name_H-M   'P 1'
#
loop_
_entity.id
_entity.type
_entity.pdbx_description
1 polymer ?
#
loop_
_entity_poly.entity_id
_entity_poly.type
_entity_poly.pdbx_seq_one_letter_code
_entity_poly.pdbx_strand_id
1 'polypeptide(L)'
;MQSFQIIKIKQVALAIPIGLEYQITKPFVIRTGISPKLTYERWEIKDEKQVYPISDGITISFKSSLGLGFRLTKNLSVDLYNGGELFTSSEWLVQGRYRL
;
A
#
# COMPACT_ATOMS: atom_id res chain seq x y z
N MET A 1 14.85 28.41 -25.77
CA MET A 1 14.75 26.96 -25.47
C MET A 1 13.33 26.73 -24.96
N GLN A 2 12.52 25.91 -25.63
CA GLN A 2 11.23 25.49 -25.07
C GLN A 2 11.47 24.44 -23.98
N SER A 3 10.90 24.65 -22.80
CA SER A 3 10.97 23.72 -21.69
C SER A 3 9.74 22.81 -21.69
N PHE A 4 9.93 21.53 -21.98
CA PHE A 4 8.87 20.53 -21.83
C PHE A 4 8.89 19.97 -20.42
N GLN A 5 7.72 19.88 -19.79
CA GLN A 5 7.56 19.22 -18.49
C GLN A 5 6.71 17.96 -18.67
N ILE A 6 7.25 16.80 -18.27
CA ILE A 6 6.48 15.55 -18.17
C ILE A 6 5.72 15.61 -16.84
N ILE A 7 4.40 15.55 -16.90
CA ILE A 7 3.52 15.61 -15.73
C ILE A 7 2.62 14.37 -15.66
N LYS A 8 2.49 13.82 -14.44
CA LYS A 8 1.51 12.79 -14.13
C LYS A 8 0.17 13.44 -13.83
N ILE A 9 -0.85 13.15 -14.62
CA ILE A 9 -2.13 13.86 -14.48
C ILE A 9 -3.17 13.01 -13.77
N LYS A 10 -3.10 11.68 -13.92
CA LYS A 10 -4.06 10.78 -13.28
C LYS A 10 -3.37 9.52 -12.78
N GLN A 11 -3.67 9.17 -11.53
CA GLN A 11 -3.35 7.88 -10.95
C GLN A 11 -4.60 7.34 -10.26
N VAL A 12 -5.03 6.15 -10.65
CA VAL A 12 -6.09 5.41 -9.95
C VAL A 12 -5.51 4.08 -9.54
N ALA A 13 -5.63 3.76 -8.26
CA ALA A 13 -5.16 2.48 -7.73
C ALA A 13 -6.29 1.76 -7.01
N LEU A 14 -6.47 0.49 -7.36
CA LEU A 14 -7.36 -0.43 -6.67
C LEU A 14 -6.52 -1.53 -6.02
N ALA A 15 -6.62 -1.67 -4.72
CA ALA A 15 -5.96 -2.73 -3.96
C ALA A 15 -7.01 -3.59 -3.26
N ILE A 16 -6.89 -4.91 -3.38
CA ILE A 16 -7.77 -5.87 -2.72
C ILE A 16 -6.92 -6.68 -1.73
N PRO A 17 -6.74 -6.20 -0.50
CA PRO A 17 -5.97 -6.93 0.51
C PRO A 17 -6.77 -8.15 1.01
N ILE A 18 -6.13 -9.31 1.03
CA ILE A 18 -6.63 -10.54 1.63
C ILE A 18 -5.61 -10.98 2.67
N GLY A 19 -6.07 -11.30 3.87
CA GLY A 19 -5.18 -11.70 4.96
C GLY A 19 -5.78 -12.77 5.85
N LEU A 20 -4.90 -13.50 6.51
CA LEU A 20 -5.21 -14.48 7.54
C LEU A 20 -4.72 -13.94 8.89
N GLU A 21 -5.55 -14.11 9.92
CA GLU A 21 -5.20 -13.86 11.31
C GLU A 21 -5.20 -15.21 12.05
N TYR A 22 -4.08 -15.52 12.70
CA TYR A 22 -3.95 -16.67 13.57
C TYR A 22 -3.74 -16.21 15.01
N GLN A 23 -4.63 -16.62 15.90
CA GLN A 23 -4.50 -16.33 17.32
C GLN A 23 -3.65 -17.40 18.02
N ILE A 24 -2.45 -17.02 18.46
CA ILE A 24 -1.61 -17.92 19.25
C ILE A 24 -2.16 -18.02 20.68
N THR A 25 -2.43 -16.87 21.30
CA THR A 25 -2.95 -16.77 22.66
C THR A 25 -3.93 -15.60 22.77
N LYS A 26 -4.63 -15.47 23.90
CA LYS A 26 -5.56 -14.33 24.13
C LYS A 26 -4.93 -12.96 23.80
N PRO A 27 -3.68 -12.66 24.22
CA PRO A 27 -3.05 -11.39 23.88
C PRO A 27 -2.27 -11.40 22.55
N PHE A 28 -1.81 -12.54 22.03
CA PHE A 28 -0.93 -12.56 20.84
C PHE A 28 -1.59 -13.13 19.59
N VAL A 29 -1.44 -12.41 18.47
CA VAL A 29 -1.88 -12.84 17.14
C VAL A 29 -0.78 -12.67 16.09
N ILE A 30 -0.74 -13.55 15.10
CA ILE A 30 0.08 -13.43 13.90
C ILE A 30 -0.85 -13.14 12.73
N ARG A 31 -0.42 -12.28 11.82
CA ARG A 31 -1.15 -11.94 10.60
C ARG A 31 -0.24 -12.09 9.39
N THR A 32 -0.77 -12.64 8.32
CA THR A 32 -0.11 -12.65 7.01
C THR A 32 -1.12 -12.26 5.96
N GLY A 33 -0.68 -11.60 4.89
CA GLY A 33 -1.60 -11.18 3.85
C GLY A 33 -0.91 -10.86 2.54
N ILE A 34 -1.74 -10.79 1.50
CA ILE A 34 -1.38 -10.45 0.13
C ILE A 34 -2.36 -9.39 -0.35
N SER A 35 -1.86 -8.38 -1.03
CA SER A 35 -2.63 -7.30 -1.63
C SER A 35 -2.20 -7.13 -3.09
N PRO A 36 -2.91 -7.77 -4.04
CA PRO A 36 -2.86 -7.36 -5.43
C PRO A 36 -3.34 -5.91 -5.55
N LYS A 37 -2.55 -5.10 -6.26
CA LYS A 37 -2.84 -3.70 -6.56
C LYS A 37 -2.75 -3.45 -8.06
N LEU A 38 -3.87 -3.07 -8.64
CA LEU A 38 -3.98 -2.57 -10.00
C LEU A 38 -3.80 -1.05 -9.97
N THR A 39 -2.82 -0.54 -10.72
CA THR A 39 -2.57 0.90 -10.84
C THR A 39 -2.72 1.31 -12.29
N TYR A 40 -3.62 2.24 -12.57
CA TYR A 40 -3.72 2.93 -13.85
C TYR A 40 -3.05 4.29 -13.73
N GLU A 41 -2.18 4.61 -14.68
CA GLU A 41 -1.46 5.87 -14.73
C GLU A 41 -1.55 6.50 -16.12
N ARG A 42 -1.78 7.82 -16.15
CA ARG A 42 -1.73 8.65 -17.36
C ARG A 42 -0.68 9.73 -17.21
N TRP A 43 0.19 9.82 -18.22
CA TRP A 43 1.27 10.79 -18.32
C TRP A 43 1.07 11.70 -19.53
N GLU A 44 1.29 13.00 -19.33
CA GLU A 44 1.13 14.02 -20.38
C GLU A 44 2.36 14.94 -20.39
N ILE A 45 2.78 15.41 -21.57
CA ILE A 45 3.76 16.50 -21.69
C ILE A 45 2.99 17.80 -21.71
N LYS A 46 3.38 18.72 -20.83
CA LYS A 46 2.93 20.11 -20.86
C LYS A 46 4.03 20.97 -21.46
N ASP A 47 3.68 21.69 -22.52
CA ASP A 47 4.39 22.89 -22.96
C ASP A 47 3.56 24.13 -22.56
N GLU A 48 4.13 25.33 -22.60
CA GLU A 48 3.52 26.59 -22.15
C GLU A 48 2.11 26.85 -22.72
N LYS A 49 1.74 26.21 -23.83
CA LYS A 49 0.49 26.45 -24.56
C LYS A 49 -0.36 25.21 -24.84
N GLN A 50 0.15 23.99 -24.69
CA GLN A 50 -0.55 22.76 -25.07
C GLN A 50 -0.18 21.58 -24.18
N VAL A 51 -1.14 20.67 -24.00
CA VAL A 51 -0.97 19.44 -23.24
C VAL A 51 -1.14 18.26 -24.20
N TYR A 52 -0.16 17.37 -24.26
CA TYR A 52 -0.14 16.21 -25.14
C TYR A 52 -0.11 14.91 -24.33
N PRO A 53 -1.03 13.95 -24.58
CA PRO A 53 -0.96 12.64 -23.96
C PRO A 53 0.28 11.87 -24.44
N ILE A 54 1.06 11.33 -23.52
CA ILE A 54 2.28 10.54 -23.82
C ILE A 54 1.97 9.05 -23.76
N SER A 55 1.40 8.61 -22.64
CA SER A 55 1.24 7.20 -22.34
C SER A 55 0.15 6.96 -21.31
N ASP A 56 -0.57 5.88 -21.54
CA ASP A 56 -1.49 5.26 -20.60
C ASP A 56 -0.93 3.88 -20.25
N GLY A 57 -0.88 3.56 -18.97
CA GLY A 57 -0.33 2.30 -18.47
C GLY A 57 -1.20 1.67 -17.40
N ILE A 58 -1.31 0.35 -17.44
CA ILE A 58 -1.88 -0.46 -16.36
C ILE A 58 -0.76 -1.33 -15.80
N THR A 59 -0.52 -1.21 -14.50
CA THR A 59 0.47 -2.03 -13.78
C THR A 59 -0.23 -2.85 -12.71
N ILE A 60 0.07 -4.14 -12.68
CA ILE A 60 -0.34 -5.04 -11.59
C ILE A 60 0.88 -5.23 -10.69
N SER A 61 0.69 -4.99 -9.41
CA SER A 61 1.71 -5.20 -8.38
C SER A 61 1.15 -6.07 -7.26
N PHE A 62 2.00 -6.85 -6.61
CA PHE A 62 1.62 -7.71 -5.50
C PHE A 62 2.43 -7.31 -4.28
N LYS A 63 1.74 -6.97 -3.19
CA LYS A 63 2.38 -6.74 -1.90
C LYS A 63 2.02 -7.87 -0.96
N SER A 64 3.01 -8.53 -0.39
CA SER A 64 2.79 -9.40 0.75
C SER A 64 2.94 -8.60 2.05
N SER A 65 2.51 -9.16 3.17
CA SER A 65 2.60 -8.51 4.48
C SER A 65 2.67 -9.55 5.58
N LEU A 66 3.39 -9.22 6.65
CA LEU A 66 3.49 -9.99 7.88
C LEU A 66 3.31 -9.06 9.06
N GLY A 67 2.59 -9.50 10.07
CA GLY A 67 2.42 -8.72 11.29
C GLY A 67 2.25 -9.57 12.53
N LEU A 68 2.59 -8.94 13.65
CA LEU A 68 2.41 -9.44 15.00
C LEU A 68 1.51 -8.45 15.75
N GLY A 69 0.45 -8.95 16.37
CA GLY A 69 -0.46 -8.14 17.17
C GLY A 69 -0.40 -8.53 18.63
N PHE A 70 -0.39 -7.52 19.50
CA PHE A 70 -0.51 -7.66 20.94
C PHE A 70 -1.74 -6.90 21.45
N ARG A 71 -2.64 -7.62 22.11
CA ARG A 71 -3.87 -7.07 22.69
C ARG A 71 -3.62 -6.74 24.16
N LEU A 72 -3.54 -5.44 24.46
CA LEU A 72 -3.35 -4.89 25.80
C LEU A 72 -4.63 -5.01 26.64
N THR A 73 -5.77 -4.67 26.03
CA THR A 73 -7.09 -4.80 26.64
C THR A 73 -8.10 -5.30 25.60
N LYS A 74 -9.35 -5.55 25.99
CA LYS A 74 -10.40 -5.92 25.01
C LYS A 74 -10.55 -4.89 23.88
N ASN A 75 -10.18 -3.64 24.13
CA ASN A 75 -10.43 -2.51 23.24
C ASN A 75 -9.14 -1.92 22.66
N LEU A 76 -7.97 -2.23 23.23
CA LEU A 76 -6.68 -1.66 22.83
C LEU A 76 -5.74 -2.77 22.33
N SER A 77 -5.18 -2.59 21.15
CA SER A 77 -4.14 -3.44 20.59
C SER A 77 -3.01 -2.62 19.97
N VAL A 78 -1.81 -3.18 19.97
CA VAL A 78 -0.65 -2.67 19.26
C VAL A 78 -0.22 -3.73 18.26
N ASP A 79 -0.02 -3.31 17.02
CA ASP A 79 0.36 -4.18 15.92
C ASP A 79 1.72 -3.71 15.38
N LEU A 80 2.65 -4.63 15.23
CA LEU A 80 3.86 -4.47 14.43
C LEU A 80 3.62 -5.14 13.09
N TYR A 81 3.71 -4.42 11.98
CA TYR A 81 3.47 -4.97 10.65
C TYR A 81 4.52 -4.52 9.64
N ASN A 82 4.87 -5.39 8.70
CA ASN A 82 5.64 -5.07 7.51
C ASN A 82 4.65 -4.92 6.34
N GLY A 83 4.56 -3.71 5.81
CA GLY A 83 3.59 -3.32 4.78
C GLY A 83 4.11 -3.40 3.34
N GLY A 84 5.30 -3.97 3.14
CA GLY A 84 5.91 -4.13 1.82
C GLY A 84 6.20 -5.60 1.49
N GLU A 85 6.76 -5.82 0.31
CA GLU A 85 7.15 -7.16 -0.13
C GLU A 85 7.99 -7.86 0.95
N LEU A 86 7.49 -9.00 1.45
CA LEU A 86 8.02 -9.80 2.58
C LEU A 86 9.54 -10.00 2.60
N PHE A 87 10.18 -9.95 1.44
CA PHE A 87 11.60 -10.29 1.27
C PHE A 87 12.49 -9.10 0.85
N THR A 88 11.91 -7.93 0.59
CA THR A 88 12.63 -6.76 0.03
C THR A 88 12.32 -5.46 0.78
N SER A 89 11.26 -5.43 1.59
CA SER A 89 10.82 -4.23 2.34
C SER A 89 11.41 -4.19 3.75
N SER A 90 12.20 -3.14 4.03
CA SER A 90 12.69 -2.78 5.37
C SER A 90 11.69 -1.96 6.20
N GLU A 91 10.50 -1.66 5.66
CA GLU A 91 9.52 -0.80 6.31
C GLU A 91 8.65 -1.58 7.30
N TRP A 92 9.04 -1.53 8.57
CA TRP A 92 8.24 -1.97 9.70
C TRP A 92 7.47 -0.81 10.30
N LEU A 93 6.18 -1.02 10.53
CA LEU A 93 5.25 -0.01 10.99
C LEU A 93 4.61 -0.48 12.30
N VAL A 94 4.50 0.43 13.26
CA VAL A 94 3.83 0.19 14.54
C VAL A 94 2.50 0.94 14.52
N GLN A 95 1.41 0.21 14.76
CA GLN A 95 0.05 0.75 14.76
C GLN A 95 -0.63 0.47 16.10
N GLY A 96 -1.12 1.52 16.76
CA GLY A 96 -2.08 1.39 17.85
C GLY A 96 -3.50 1.35 17.29
N ARG A 97 -4.33 0.42 17.79
CA ARG A 97 -5.76 0.33 17.45
C ARG A 97 -6.61 0.38 18.71
N TYR A 98 -7.60 1.24 18.69
CA TYR A 98 -8.63 1.34 19.72
C TYR A 98 -10.01 1.03 19.12
N ARG A 99 -10.76 0.13 19.74
CA ARG A 99 -12.15 -0.20 19.38
C ARG A 99 -13.09 0.39 20.42
N LEU A 100 -14.01 1.24 19.95
CA LEU A 100 -15.14 1.79 20.70
C LEU A 100 -16.22 0.73 20.88
#